data_AF-A0A920BCW9-F1
#
_entry.id   AF-A0A920BCW9-F1
#
_cell.length_a   1.000
_cell.length_b   1.000
_cell.length_c   1.000
_cell.angle_alpha   90.00
_cell.angle_beta   90.00
_cell.angle_gamma   90.00
#
_symmetry.space_group_name_H-M   'P 1'
#
loop_
_entity.id
_entity.type
_entity.pdbx_description
1 polymer ?
#
loop_
_entity_poly.entity_id
_entity_poly.type
_entity_poly.pdbx_seq_one_letter_code
_entity_poly.pdbx_strand_id
1 'polypeptide(L)'
;MKKLHNILLILIGTSLIFGCASIQEAESLYNKGDKEAALNMAISLLDKDDPGVRLRAVRLIGKVGGEKAGSALRMRIRDVGFKSTEGGS
;
A
#
# COMPACT_ATOMS: atom_id res chain seq x y z
N MET A 1 -29.56 14.50 2.87
CA MET A 1 -28.17 14.53 2.37
C MET A 1 -27.08 14.29 3.43
N LYS A 2 -27.28 14.71 4.70
CA LYS A 2 -26.29 14.50 5.78
C LYS A 2 -26.02 13.02 6.14
N LYS A 3 -27.04 12.16 6.05
CA LYS A 3 -26.94 10.71 6.33
C LYS A 3 -25.98 9.98 5.38
N LEU A 4 -26.00 10.33 4.08
CA LEU A 4 -25.11 9.73 3.06
C LEU A 4 -23.67 10.21 3.24
N HIS A 5 -23.48 11.48 3.62
CA HIS A 5 -22.17 12.05 3.93
C HIS A 5 -21.56 11.41 5.20
N ASN A 6 -22.37 11.14 6.23
CA ASN A 6 -21.94 10.40 7.42
C ASN A 6 -21.60 8.94 7.12
N ILE A 7 -22.36 8.26 6.24
CA ILE A 7 -22.04 6.89 5.81
C ILE A 7 -20.74 6.85 5.01
N LEU A 8 -20.50 7.85 4.15
CA LEU A 8 -19.25 7.98 3.41
C LEU A 8 -18.06 8.25 4.35
N LEU A 9 -18.23 9.11 5.37
CA LEU A 9 -17.23 9.35 6.40
C LEU A 9 -16.94 8.10 7.25
N ILE A 10 -17.94 7.25 7.51
CA ILE A 10 -17.75 5.98 8.22
C ILE A 10 -16.97 4.98 7.35
N LEU A 11 -17.24 4.90 6.04
CA LEU A 11 -16.51 4.00 5.13
C LEU A 11 -15.05 4.43 4.89
N ILE A 12 -14.78 5.73 4.93
CA ILE A 12 -13.42 6.29 4.85
C ILE A 12 -12.70 6.12 6.21
N GLY A 13 -13.43 6.25 7.32
CA GLY A 13 -12.90 6.16 8.68
C GLY A 13 -12.62 4.74 9.20
N THR A 14 -13.37 3.73 8.76
CA THR A 14 -13.09 2.32 9.13
C THR A 14 -11.83 1.77 8.47
N SER A 15 -11.36 2.41 7.40
CA SER A 15 -10.07 2.12 6.77
C SER A 15 -8.88 2.51 7.66
N LEU A 16 -9.09 3.34 8.68
CA LEU A 16 -8.04 3.87 9.55
C LEU A 16 -7.81 3.06 10.84
N ILE A 17 -8.57 1.98 11.08
CA ILE A 17 -8.52 1.23 12.35
C ILE A 17 -7.81 -0.14 12.23
N PHE A 18 -7.58 -0.67 11.03
CA PHE A 18 -6.92 -1.98 10.93
C PHE A 18 -5.41 -1.83 11.10
N GLY A 19 -4.94 -2.44 12.19
CA GLY A 19 -3.62 -2.24 12.80
C GLY A 19 -2.47 -2.44 11.84
N CYS A 20 -1.29 -1.92 12.21
CA CYS A 20 0.01 -2.08 11.56
C CYS A 20 -0.04 -2.98 10.32
N ALA A 21 -0.54 -2.44 9.19
CA ALA A 21 -0.50 -3.17 7.94
C ALA A 21 0.95 -3.54 7.74
N SER A 22 1.24 -4.83 7.88
CA SER A 22 2.59 -5.36 7.82
C SER A 22 2.75 -6.00 6.47
N ILE A 23 3.95 -5.92 5.92
CA ILE A 23 4.22 -6.56 4.63
C ILE A 23 3.99 -8.07 4.69
N GLN A 24 4.22 -8.69 5.85
CA GLN A 24 3.98 -10.10 6.11
C GLN A 24 2.49 -10.47 6.01
N GLU A 25 1.60 -9.58 6.46
CA GLU A 25 0.16 -9.79 6.35
C GLU A 25 -0.29 -9.73 4.88
N ALA A 26 0.22 -8.75 4.11
CA ALA A 26 -0.06 -8.66 2.69
C ALA A 26 0.41 -9.91 1.92
N GLU A 27 1.60 -10.43 2.25
CA GLU A 27 2.12 -11.67 1.68
C GLU A 27 1.29 -12.89 2.09
N SER A 28 0.83 -12.96 3.35
CA SER A 28 -0.05 -14.02 3.84
C SER A 28 -1.38 -14.06 3.08
N LEU A 29 -2.00 -12.90 2.85
CA LEU A 29 -3.23 -12.78 2.05
C LEU A 29 -3.01 -13.28 0.62
N TYR A 30 -1.89 -12.90 -0.01
CA TYR A 30 -1.56 -13.38 -1.35
C TYR A 30 -1.43 -14.90 -1.40
N ASN A 31 -0.72 -15.49 -0.43
CA ASN A 31 -0.52 -16.93 -0.34
C ASN A 31 -1.84 -17.69 -0.07
N LYS A 32 -2.80 -17.07 0.63
CA LYS A 32 -4.15 -17.60 0.84
C LYS A 32 -5.06 -17.44 -0.39
N GLY A 33 -4.60 -16.76 -1.44
CA GLY A 33 -5.35 -16.53 -2.67
C GLY A 33 -6.18 -15.23 -2.66
N ASP A 34 -6.19 -14.48 -1.57
CA ASP A 34 -6.87 -13.18 -1.48
C ASP A 34 -6.01 -12.08 -2.10
N LYS A 35 -5.92 -12.12 -3.44
CA LYS A 35 -5.09 -11.22 -4.23
C LYS A 35 -5.55 -9.76 -4.14
N GLU A 36 -6.85 -9.52 -3.97
CA GLU A 36 -7.37 -8.16 -3.89
C GLU A 36 -7.03 -7.51 -2.55
N ALA A 37 -7.22 -8.21 -1.42
CA ALA A 37 -6.83 -7.68 -0.11
C ALA A 37 -5.31 -7.50 -0.02
N ALA A 38 -4.54 -8.47 -0.53
CA ALA A 38 -3.09 -8.37 -0.61
C ALA A 38 -2.63 -7.14 -1.41
N LEU A 39 -3.28 -6.87 -2.54
CA LEU A 39 -2.98 -5.71 -3.39
C LEU A 39 -3.30 -4.39 -2.67
N ASN A 40 -4.48 -4.27 -2.06
CA ASN A 40 -4.88 -3.06 -1.35
C ASN A 40 -3.93 -2.76 -0.19
N MET A 41 -3.53 -3.80 0.57
CA MET A 41 -2.57 -3.67 1.66
C MET A 41 -1.17 -3.32 1.14
N ALA A 42 -0.70 -3.95 0.06
CA ALA A 42 0.59 -3.61 -0.52
C ALA A 42 0.64 -2.16 -1.04
N ILE A 43 -0.47 -1.64 -1.58
CA ILE A 43 -0.56 -0.25 -2.03
C ILE A 43 -0.40 0.72 -0.85
N SER A 44 -1.01 0.45 0.30
CA SER A 44 -0.87 1.31 1.49
C SER A 44 0.54 1.29 2.09
N LEU A 45 1.31 0.23 1.82
CA LEU A 45 2.70 0.09 2.26
C LEU A 45 3.71 0.88 1.41
N LEU A 46 3.31 1.38 0.23
CA LEU A 46 4.18 2.18 -0.64
C LEU A 46 4.57 3.53 -0.01
N ASP A 47 3.76 4.04 0.93
CA ASP A 47 3.96 5.33 1.59
C ASP A 47 4.69 5.20 2.94
N LYS A 48 5.29 4.04 3.24
CA LYS A 48 6.06 3.81 4.48
C LYS A 48 7.50 4.33 4.35
N ASP A 49 8.03 4.87 5.45
CA ASP A 49 9.40 5.42 5.51
C ASP A 49 10.49 4.37 5.30
N ASP A 50 10.26 3.13 5.73
CA ASP A 50 11.22 2.03 5.58
C ASP A 50 11.35 1.63 4.10
N PRO A 51 12.54 1.81 3.48
CA PRO A 51 12.78 1.40 2.10
C PRO A 51 12.58 -0.12 1.89
N GLY A 52 12.85 -0.93 2.92
CA GLY A 52 12.66 -2.39 2.87
C GLY A 52 11.18 -2.79 2.73
N VAL A 53 10.29 -2.13 3.47
CA VAL A 53 8.84 -2.27 3.34
C VAL A 53 8.37 -1.83 1.96
N ARG A 54 8.78 -0.66 1.47
CA ARG A 54 8.39 -0.17 0.13
C ARG A 54 8.82 -1.14 -0.97
N LEU A 55 10.06 -1.62 -0.94
CA LEU A 55 10.58 -2.55 -1.94
C LEU A 55 9.77 -3.86 -1.98
N ARG A 56 9.45 -4.42 -0.81
CA ARG A 56 8.64 -5.64 -0.73
C ARG A 56 7.21 -5.40 -1.18
N ALA A 57 6.62 -4.25 -0.84
CA ALA A 57 5.30 -3.86 -1.32
C ALA A 57 5.24 -3.78 -2.85
N VAL A 58 6.21 -3.11 -3.49
CA VAL A 58 6.33 -3.06 -4.96
C VAL A 58 6.43 -4.46 -5.57
N ARG A 59 7.27 -5.33 -4.98
CA ARG A 59 7.42 -6.72 -5.43
C ARG A 59 6.10 -7.49 -5.35
N LEU A 60 5.37 -7.34 -4.24
CA LEU A 60 4.08 -8.00 -4.05
C LEU A 60 3.04 -7.50 -5.06
N ILE A 61 2.96 -6.19 -5.30
CA ILE A 61 2.08 -5.61 -6.32
C ILE A 61 2.41 -6.19 -7.71
N GLY A 62 3.69 -6.29 -8.06
CA GLY A 62 4.15 -6.92 -9.30
C GLY A 62 3.78 -8.40 -9.41
N LYS A 63 3.85 -9.17 -8.31
CA LYS A 63 3.42 -10.58 -8.25
C LYS A 63 1.91 -10.76 -8.39
N VAL A 64 1.10 -9.83 -7.87
CA VAL A 64 -0.35 -9.83 -8.06
C VAL A 64 -0.68 -9.58 -9.53
N GLY A 65 -0.06 -8.57 -10.14
CA GLY A 65 -0.27 -8.22 -11.54
C GLY A 65 -1.66 -7.66 -11.84
N GLY A 66 -1.96 -7.51 -13.13
CA GLY A 66 -3.21 -6.95 -13.62
C GLY A 66 -3.24 -5.42 -13.71
N GLU A 67 -4.33 -4.89 -14.26
CA GLU A 67 -4.46 -3.46 -14.58
C GLU A 67 -4.36 -2.57 -13.33
N LYS A 68 -5.02 -2.96 -12.23
CA LYS A 68 -5.01 -2.23 -10.95
C LYS A 68 -3.59 -2.15 -10.38
N ALA A 69 -2.82 -3.23 -10.42
CA ALA A 69 -1.42 -3.24 -9.99
C ALA A 69 -0.54 -2.34 -10.86
N GLY A 70 -0.71 -2.41 -12.19
CA GLY A 70 0.01 -1.54 -13.13
C GLY A 70 -0.29 -0.06 -12.89
N SER A 71 -1.56 0.30 -12.70
CA SER A 71 -1.98 1.67 -12.37
C SER A 71 -1.40 2.15 -11.04
N ALA A 72 -1.40 1.30 -10.01
CA ALA A 72 -0.81 1.62 -8.71
C ALA A 72 0.69 1.91 -8.80
N LEU A 73 1.46 1.07 -9.51
CA LEU A 73 2.90 1.28 -9.69
C LEU A 73 3.19 2.54 -10.50
N ARG A 74 2.47 2.78 -11.61
CA ARG A 74 2.66 3.97 -12.45
C ARG A 74 2.47 5.28 -11.66
N MET A 75 1.49 5.32 -10.75
CA MET A 75 1.27 6.51 -9.93
C MET A 75 2.47 6.83 -9.01
N ARG A 76 3.24 5.81 -8.59
CA ARG A 76 4.28 5.94 -7.56
C ARG A 76 5.72 5.86 -8.06
N ILE A 77 5.95 5.51 -9.32
CA ILE A 77 7.27 5.59 -9.97
C ILE A 77 7.72 7.05 -10.22
N ARG A 78 6.84 8.05 -9.97
CA ARG A 78 7.16 9.48 -10.22
C ARG A 78 8.05 10.15 -9.17
N ASP A 79 8.55 9.43 -8.16
CA ASP A 79 9.40 10.03 -7.14
C ASP A 79 10.90 9.84 -7.46
N VAL A 80 11.42 10.76 -8.27
CA VAL A 80 12.85 11.03 -8.42
C VAL A 80 13.34 11.73 -7.17
N GLY A 81 13.73 10.96 -6.16
CA GLY A 81 14.08 11.55 -4.87
C GLY A 81 14.79 10.59 -3.93
N PHE A 82 15.78 9.86 -4.41
CA PHE A 82 16.83 9.34 -3.55
C PHE A 82 17.50 10.55 -2.86
N LYS A 83 16.96 10.99 -1.72
CA LYS A 83 17.73 11.78 -0.77
C LYS A 83 18.69 10.78 -0.15
N SER A 84 19.86 10.65 -0.78
CA SER A 84 21.06 10.16 -0.12
C SER A 84 21.11 10.81 1.25
N THR A 85 20.99 10.00 2.28
CA THR A 85 21.41 10.35 3.62
C THR A 85 22.76 11.04 3.49
N GLU A 86 22.82 12.33 3.77
CA GLU A 86 24.08 12.96 4.10
C GLU A 86 24.58 12.27 5.36
N GLY A 87 25.53 11.38 5.16
CA GLY A 87 26.33 10.83 6.24
C GLY A 87 27.28 11.90 6.75
N GLY A 88 27.48 11.88 8.05
CA GLY A 88 28.74 12.24 8.70
C GLY A 88 29.18 13.69 8.60
N SER A 89 28.97 14.43 9.69
CA SER A 89 30.10 14.96 10.43
C SER A 89 29.74 15.18 11.90
#